data_AF-G5JER9-F1
#
_entry.id   AF-G5JER9-F1
#
_cell.length_a   1.000
_cell.length_b   1.000
_cell.length_c   1.000
_cell.angle_alpha   90.00
_cell.angle_beta   90.00
_cell.angle_gamma   90.00
#
_symmetry.space_group_name_H-M   'P 1'
#
loop_
_entity.id
_entity.type
_entity.pdbx_description
1 polymer ?
#
loop_
_entity_poly.entity_id
_entity_poly.type
_entity_poly.pdbx_seq_one_letter_code
_entity_poly.pdbx_strand_id
1 'polypeptide(L)'
;MGWYTYLDDNLNLPFQAIWDGENLEVVAMSSEDECEQEMRVDVRYAEGDNQDVFSVSLSEIDPVDTDETTTEAVNDWKYWVKRGYDFSDGEDDQFF
;
A
#
# COMPACT_ATOMS: atom_id res chain seq x y z
N MET A 1 11.37 -5.28 -7.11
CA MET A 1 10.88 -6.69 -7.21
C MET A 1 10.79 -7.43 -5.87
N GLY A 2 11.78 -7.37 -4.96
CA GLY A 2 11.70 -8.10 -3.68
C GLY A 2 10.49 -7.71 -2.80
N TRP A 3 10.19 -6.42 -2.71
CA TRP A 3 8.99 -5.92 -2.02
C TRP A 3 7.69 -6.34 -2.69
N TYR A 4 7.63 -6.30 -4.03
CA TYR A 4 6.45 -6.72 -4.79
C TYR A 4 6.07 -8.17 -4.49
N THR A 5 7.02 -9.11 -4.61
CA THR A 5 6.77 -10.52 -4.30
C THR A 5 6.44 -10.76 -2.82
N TYR A 6 7.10 -10.03 -1.92
CA TYR A 6 6.80 -10.13 -0.49
C TYR A 6 5.37 -9.67 -0.18
N LEU A 7 4.96 -8.52 -0.69
CA LEU A 7 3.63 -7.99 -0.47
C LEU A 7 2.57 -8.85 -1.15
N ASP A 8 2.79 -9.30 -2.39
CA ASP A 8 1.87 -10.19 -3.09
C ASP A 8 1.60 -11.50 -2.33
N ASP A 9 2.63 -12.07 -1.67
CA ASP A 9 2.50 -13.29 -0.87
C ASP A 9 1.89 -13.06 0.53
N ASN A 10 2.03 -11.85 1.09
CA ASN A 10 1.59 -11.53 2.46
C ASN A 10 0.26 -10.75 2.52
N LEU A 11 -0.16 -10.11 1.43
CA LEU A 11 -1.43 -9.39 1.35
C LEU A 11 -2.56 -10.36 1.02
N ASN A 12 -3.41 -10.66 2.02
CA ASN A 12 -4.62 -11.45 1.80
C ASN A 12 -5.69 -10.61 1.09
N LEU A 13 -5.68 -10.63 -0.24
CA LEU A 13 -6.62 -9.91 -1.08
C LEU A 13 -7.91 -10.73 -1.36
N PRO A 14 -9.08 -10.08 -1.48
CA PRO A 14 -9.32 -8.66 -1.21
C PRO A 14 -9.46 -8.35 0.29
N PHE A 15 -9.07 -7.14 0.71
CA PHE A 15 -9.25 -6.65 2.10
C PHE A 15 -9.75 -5.20 2.14
N GLN A 16 -10.37 -4.80 3.25
CA GLN A 16 -10.86 -3.43 3.45
C GLN A 16 -9.73 -2.53 3.95
N ALA A 17 -9.69 -1.27 3.50
CA ALA A 17 -8.75 -0.27 3.97
C ALA A 17 -9.35 1.13 3.95
N ILE A 18 -8.85 2.02 4.81
CA ILE A 18 -9.17 3.44 4.77
C ILE A 18 -8.10 4.17 3.97
N TRP A 19 -8.51 5.01 3.02
CA TRP A 19 -7.65 5.95 2.30
C TRP A 19 -8.24 7.35 2.42
N ASP A 20 -7.46 8.31 2.93
CA ASP A 20 -7.88 9.69 3.19
C ASP A 20 -9.18 9.85 4.01
N GLY A 21 -9.52 8.84 4.83
CA GLY A 21 -10.74 8.82 5.63
C GLY A 21 -11.95 8.16 4.95
N GLU A 22 -11.80 7.68 3.72
CA GLU A 22 -12.80 6.92 2.97
C GLU A 22 -12.51 5.42 3.04
N ASN A 23 -13.55 4.59 3.20
CA ASN A 23 -13.40 3.14 3.19
C ASN A 23 -13.43 2.61 1.75
N LEU A 24 -12.45 1.79 1.42
CA LEU A 24 -12.28 1.19 0.11
C LEU A 24 -11.84 -0.27 0.21
N GLU A 25 -12.06 -1.02 -0.86
CA GLU A 25 -11.70 -2.42 -0.95
C GLU A 25 -10.44 -2.56 -1.79
N VAL A 26 -9.34 -3.00 -1.18
CA VAL A 26 -8.13 -3.36 -1.92
C VAL A 26 -8.39 -4.68 -2.64
N VAL A 27 -8.32 -4.66 -3.98
CA VAL A 27 -8.67 -5.80 -4.82
C VAL A 27 -7.46 -6.50 -5.41
N ALA A 28 -6.37 -5.77 -5.68
CA ALA A 28 -5.16 -6.29 -6.28
C ALA A 28 -3.95 -5.39 -6.00
N MET A 29 -2.74 -5.91 -6.17
CA MET A 29 -1.56 -5.04 -6.38
C MET A 29 -1.58 -4.47 -7.79
N SER A 30 -1.11 -3.23 -7.95
CA SER A 30 -0.96 -2.59 -9.26
C SER A 30 0.20 -3.21 -10.05
N SER A 31 0.29 -2.90 -11.34
CA SER A 31 1.32 -3.44 -12.24
C SER A 31 2.76 -3.22 -11.73
N GLU A 32 3.66 -4.13 -12.11
CA GLU A 32 5.07 -4.09 -11.74
C GLU A 32 5.77 -2.78 -12.16
N ASP A 33 5.41 -2.20 -13.30
CA ASP A 33 5.94 -0.90 -13.79
C ASP A 33 5.60 0.26 -12.82
N GLU A 34 4.36 0.32 -12.33
CA GLU A 34 3.94 1.33 -11.35
C GLU A 34 4.57 1.06 -9.98
N CYS A 35 4.95 -0.20 -9.73
CA CYS A 35 5.63 -0.65 -8.52
C CYS A 35 7.17 -0.50 -8.56
N GLU A 36 7.75 0.12 -9.59
CA GLU A 36 9.21 0.30 -9.67
C GLU A 36 9.75 1.32 -8.66
N GLN A 37 8.95 2.33 -8.29
CA GLN A 37 9.33 3.38 -7.34
C GLN A 37 8.61 3.24 -5.99
N GLU A 38 7.33 2.87 -6.01
CA GLU A 38 6.47 2.76 -4.82
C GLU A 38 5.45 1.63 -4.99
N MET A 39 5.12 0.90 -3.92
CA MET A 39 4.11 -0.16 -4.01
C MET A 39 2.72 0.46 -4.10
N ARG A 40 2.04 0.20 -5.21
CA ARG A 40 0.66 0.63 -5.46
C ARG A 40 -0.28 -0.54 -5.43
N VAL A 41 -1.49 -0.28 -4.97
CA VAL A 41 -2.56 -1.26 -4.93
C VAL A 41 -3.81 -0.70 -5.58
N ASP A 42 -4.50 -1.55 -6.32
CA ASP A 42 -5.77 -1.24 -6.93
C ASP A 42 -6.86 -1.37 -5.89
N VAL A 43 -7.59 -0.27 -5.73
CA VAL A 43 -8.68 -0.11 -4.76
C VAL A 43 -9.98 0.12 -5.50
N ARG A 44 -11.03 -0.53 -5.02
CA ARG A 44 -12.39 -0.33 -5.45
C ARG A 44 -13.11 0.54 -4.43
N TYR A 45 -13.55 1.70 -4.89
CA TYR A 45 -14.45 2.57 -4.17
C TYR A 45 -15.89 2.34 -4.65
N ALA A 46 -16.81 2.16 -3.71
CA ALA A 46 -18.22 1.96 -4.00
C ALA A 46 -19.06 2.88 -3.11
N GLU A 47 -19.64 3.92 -3.70
CA GLU A 47 -20.57 4.82 -3.02
C GLU A 47 -21.92 4.85 -3.77
N GLY A 48 -22.94 4.23 -3.17
CA GLY A 48 -24.27 4.14 -3.76
C GLY A 48 -24.29 3.30 -5.03
N ASP A 49 -24.59 3.93 -6.17
CA ASP A 49 -24.61 3.30 -7.50
C ASP A 49 -23.29 3.48 -8.27
N ASN A 50 -22.36 4.31 -7.75
CA ASN A 50 -21.06 4.55 -8.37
C ASN A 50 -20.04 3.54 -7.87
N GLN A 51 -19.32 2.93 -8.82
CA GLN A 51 -18.21 2.03 -8.57
C GLN A 51 -17.02 2.51 -9.39
N ASP A 52 -15.96 2.93 -8.72
CA ASP A 52 -14.74 3.41 -9.32
C ASP A 52 -13.57 2.56 -8.83
N VAL A 53 -12.64 2.26 -9.74
CA VAL A 53 -11.41 1.52 -9.43
C VAL A 53 -10.24 2.38 -9.81
N PHE A 54 -9.33 2.59 -8.86
CA PHE A 54 -8.13 3.39 -9.04
C PHE A 54 -6.97 2.80 -8.23
N SER A 55 -5.76 3.22 -8.53
CA SER A 55 -4.56 2.75 -7.85
C SER A 55 -4.09 3.78 -6.83
N VAL A 56 -3.78 3.34 -5.62
CA VAL A 56 -3.28 4.18 -4.53
C VAL A 56 -1.99 3.62 -3.96
N SER A 57 -1.19 4.49 -3.38
CA SER A 57 0.05 4.10 -2.71
C SER A 57 -0.27 3.28 -1.46
N LEU A 58 0.36 2.12 -1.31
CA LEU A 58 0.17 1.25 -0.14
C LEU A 58 0.53 1.96 1.18
N SER A 59 1.42 2.95 1.10
CA SER A 59 1.83 3.78 2.24
C SER A 59 0.72 4.71 2.75
N GLU A 60 -0.26 5.03 1.90
CA GLU A 60 -1.33 5.98 2.17
C GLU A 60 -2.64 5.31 2.61
N ILE A 61 -2.71 3.98 2.56
CA ILE A 61 -3.89 3.23 3.01
C ILE A 61 -3.67 2.60 4.37
N ASP A 62 -4.72 2.52 5.18
CA ASP A 62 -4.72 1.84 6.47
C ASP A 62 -5.65 0.63 6.43
N PRO A 63 -5.13 -0.60 6.53
CA PRO A 63 -5.95 -1.80 6.49
C PRO A 63 -6.94 -1.84 7.66
N VAL A 64 -8.16 -2.29 7.38
CA VAL A 64 -9.27 -2.41 8.33
C VAL A 64 -9.76 -3.85 8.33
N ASP A 65 -9.91 -4.42 9.53
CA ASP A 65 -10.50 -5.76 9.72
C ASP A 65 -9.82 -6.85 8.86
N THR A 66 -8.51 -6.72 8.63
CA THR A 66 -7.71 -7.71 7.88
C THR A 66 -6.89 -8.60 8.82
N ASP A 67 -6.30 -9.66 8.28
CA ASP A 67 -5.42 -10.54 9.02
C ASP A 67 -4.18 -9.82 9.56
N GLU A 68 -3.60 -10.37 10.63
CA GLU A 68 -2.36 -9.87 11.21
C GLU A 68 -1.25 -9.81 10.16
N THR A 69 -1.13 -10.83 9.30
CA THR A 69 -0.13 -10.88 8.21
C THR A 69 -0.24 -9.70 7.24
N THR A 70 -1.44 -9.40 6.75
CA THR A 70 -1.68 -8.26 5.84
C THR A 70 -1.35 -6.95 6.56
N THR A 71 -1.77 -6.83 7.81
CA THR A 71 -1.52 -5.62 8.62
C THR A 71 -0.02 -5.41 8.85
N GLU A 72 0.72 -6.46 9.17
CA GLU A 72 2.18 -6.42 9.33
C GLU A 72 2.86 -6.03 8.02
N ALA A 73 2.51 -6.66 6.91
CA ALA A 73 3.09 -6.38 5.60
C ALA A 73 2.90 -4.91 5.16
N VAL A 74 1.71 -4.34 5.37
CA VAL A 74 1.46 -2.91 5.10
C VAL A 74 2.29 -2.02 6.03
N ASN A 75 2.38 -2.36 7.32
CA ASN A 75 3.19 -1.59 8.27
C ASN A 75 4.69 -1.66 7.97
N ASP A 76 5.20 -2.81 7.55
CA ASP A 76 6.59 -3.00 7.10
C ASP A 76 6.90 -2.13 5.89
N TRP A 77 5.99 -2.08 4.91
CA TRP A 77 6.12 -1.18 3.77
C TRP A 77 6.09 0.29 4.18
N LYS A 78 5.11 0.70 5.01
CA LYS A 78 5.04 2.07 5.56
C LYS A 78 6.30 2.45 6.32
N TYR A 79 6.85 1.53 7.09
CA TYR A 79 8.11 1.72 7.81
C TYR A 79 9.29 1.90 6.86
N TRP A 80 9.37 1.09 5.81
CA TRP A 80 10.42 1.17 4.80
C TRP A 80 10.41 2.50 4.05
N VAL A 81 9.23 2.95 3.60
CA VAL A 81 9.05 4.25 2.95
C VAL A 81 9.35 5.41 3.91
N LYS A 82 8.82 5.37 5.14
CA LYS A 82 9.05 6.41 6.15
C LYS A 82 10.53 6.52 6.57
N ARG A 83 11.27 5.42 6.51
CA ARG A 83 12.70 5.40 6.82
C ARG A 83 13.55 6.10 5.75
N GLY A 84 12.95 6.59 4.67
CA GLY A 84 13.65 7.36 3.65
C GLY A 84 14.53 6.49 2.77
N TYR A 85 14.25 5.18 2.66
CA TYR A 85 14.71 4.43 1.50
C TYR A 85 13.85 4.83 0.30
N ASP A 86 14.03 6.08 -0.14
CA ASP A 86 13.76 6.41 -1.53
C ASP A 86 14.74 5.56 -2.34
N PHE A 87 14.30 4.99 -3.47
CA PHE A 87 15.24 4.34 -4.39
C PHE A 87 16.33 5.33 -4.88
N SER A 88 16.15 6.63 -4.61
CA SER A 88 17.05 7.73 -4.89
C SER A 88 17.64 8.30 -3.60
N ASP A 89 18.87 7.87 -3.33
CA ASP A 89 19.93 8.67 -2.70
C ASP A 89 19.89 8.93 -1.18
N GLY A 90 21.08 8.86 -0.60
CA GLY A 90 21.32 9.22 0.80
C GLY A 90 21.33 10.74 1.05
N GLU A 91 21.58 11.08 2.32
CA GLU A 91 21.50 12.44 2.91
C GLU A 91 20.04 12.83 3.24
N ASP A 92 19.63 13.10 4.48
CA ASP A 92 20.28 13.89 5.52
C ASP A 92 19.63 13.48 6.87
N ASP A 93 20.39 12.81 7.73
CA ASP A 93 20.03 12.61 9.14
C ASP A 93 20.66 13.75 9.95
N GLN A 94 19.98 14.90 10.00
CA GLN A 94 20.25 15.91 11.03
C GLN A 94 19.45 15.59 12.28
N PHE A 95 20.06 14.81 13.16
CA PHE A 95 19.70 14.76 14.58
C PHE A 95 19.95 16.12 15.24
N PHE A 96 18.94 16.61 15.95
CA PHE A 96 19.01 17.75 16.87
C PHE A 96 19.71 17.40 18.19
#